data_AF-A0A6A6MD34-F1
#
_entry.id   AF-A0A6A6MD34-F1
#
_cell.length_a   1.000
_cell.length_b   1.000
_cell.length_c   1.000
_cell.angle_alpha   90.00
_cell.angle_beta   90.00
_cell.angle_gamma   90.00
#
_symmetry.space_group_name_H-M   'P 1'
#
loop_
_entity.id
_entity.type
_entity.pdbx_description
1 polymer ?
#
loop_
_entity_poly.entity_id
_entity_poly.type
_entity_poly.pdbx_seq_one_letter_code
_entity_poly.pdbx_strand_id
1 'polypeptide(L)'
;MRMMIDLGNQRGPLPIMDPPTSVDCGREEDTRSSPLLLLEFAVPTAYLAREMQYGLLRIALECDRQKERSSSCSLFNVPVWSMYCNGRKVGFAIRRQMTVNDVGVLKMMQSVSVGAGVLPVAPKSEDGDLMYLRASFERVIGSADSESFHMINPVGSSGQELSIFLLRS
;
A
#
# COMPACT_ATOMS: atom_id res chain seq x y z
N MET A 1 7.95 11.12 -3.05
CA MET A 1 6.52 10.76 -3.02
C MET A 1 6.26 9.86 -1.82
N ARG A 2 5.13 10.01 -1.13
CA ARG A 2 4.72 9.09 -0.06
C ARG A 2 3.65 8.15 -0.62
N MET A 3 3.99 6.88 -0.83
CA MET A 3 2.96 5.88 -1.12
C MET A 3 2.45 5.37 0.22
N MET A 4 1.30 5.90 0.60
CA MET A 4 0.61 5.47 1.81
C MET A 4 -0.26 4.28 1.45
N ILE A 5 0.20 3.08 1.80
CA ILE A 5 -0.56 1.87 1.54
C ILE A 5 -1.49 1.65 2.73
N ASP A 6 -2.73 2.12 2.58
CA ASP A 6 -3.82 1.81 3.50
C ASP A 6 -4.25 0.35 3.24
N LEU A 7 -3.55 -0.56 3.89
CA LEU A 7 -3.96 -1.95 3.98
C LEU A 7 -5.01 -2.03 5.08
N GLY A 8 -6.25 -1.68 4.78
CA GLY A 8 -7.37 -1.79 5.71
C GLY A 8 -7.38 -3.15 6.41
N ASN A 9 -7.94 -3.21 7.62
CA ASN A 9 -7.92 -4.40 8.47
C ASN A 9 -8.73 -5.56 7.86
N GLN A 10 -8.17 -6.28 6.89
CA GLN A 10 -8.75 -7.50 6.33
C GLN A 10 -8.53 -8.62 7.36
N ARG A 11 -9.57 -8.87 8.17
CA ARG A 11 -9.63 -10.01 9.07
C ARG A 11 -9.38 -11.30 8.28
N GLY A 12 -8.69 -12.25 8.93
CA GLY A 12 -8.41 -13.60 8.42
C GLY A 12 -9.68 -14.41 8.09
N PRO A 13 -9.52 -15.67 7.64
CA PRO A 13 -10.60 -16.46 7.07
C PRO A 13 -11.79 -16.57 8.03
N LEU A 14 -12.99 -16.30 7.50
CA LEU A 14 -14.26 -16.38 8.22
C LEU A 14 -14.46 -17.78 8.81
N PRO A 15 -14.97 -17.92 10.05
CA PRO A 15 -15.48 -19.19 10.53
C PRO A 15 -16.69 -19.62 9.69
N ILE A 16 -16.80 -20.94 9.59
CA ILE A 16 -17.70 -21.71 8.73
C ILE A 16 -19.17 -21.34 8.94
N MET A 17 -19.90 -21.34 7.81
CA MET A 17 -21.34 -21.10 7.59
C MET A 17 -22.30 -21.38 8.76
N ASP A 18 -23.18 -20.40 9.00
CA ASP A 18 -24.60 -20.61 9.34
C ASP A 18 -25.48 -19.92 8.26
N PRO A 19 -26.69 -20.44 7.93
CA PRO A 19 -27.43 -20.08 6.71
C PRO A 19 -28.52 -19.00 6.97
N PRO A 20 -29.36 -18.61 5.99
CA PRO A 20 -29.29 -17.32 5.31
C PRO A 20 -30.46 -16.40 5.71
N THR A 21 -30.18 -15.21 6.24
CA THR A 21 -31.19 -14.15 6.30
C THR A 21 -30.57 -12.76 6.24
N SER A 22 -31.09 -12.02 5.27
CA SER A 22 -30.96 -10.58 5.09
C SER A 22 -29.64 -10.06 4.55
N VAL A 23 -29.78 -9.45 3.38
CA VAL A 23 -28.91 -8.43 2.81
C VAL A 23 -28.33 -7.51 3.89
N ASP A 24 -27.00 -7.40 3.92
CA ASP A 24 -26.34 -6.26 4.54
C ASP A 24 -25.52 -5.55 3.46
N CYS A 25 -26.12 -4.50 2.93
CA CYS A 25 -25.50 -3.57 2.01
C CYS A 25 -24.54 -2.68 2.80
N GLY A 26 -23.24 -2.82 2.55
CA GLY A 26 -22.22 -1.85 2.98
C GLY A 26 -21.18 -2.46 3.90
N ARG A 27 -20.14 -3.08 3.33
CA ARG A 27 -18.87 -3.28 4.03
C ARG A 27 -18.29 -1.89 4.33
N GLU A 28 -18.55 -1.35 5.51
CA GLU A 28 -17.79 -0.24 6.07
C GLU A 28 -16.37 -0.75 6.37
N GLU A 29 -15.50 -0.57 5.38
CA GLU A 29 -14.06 -0.71 5.54
C GLU A 29 -13.62 0.37 6.55
N ASP A 30 -13.24 -0.04 7.76
CA ASP A 30 -12.95 0.84 8.89
C ASP A 30 -11.79 1.78 8.56
N THR A 31 -12.18 2.91 7.98
CA THR A 31 -11.39 3.98 7.38
C THR A 31 -10.57 4.74 8.43
N ARG A 32 -10.71 4.37 9.70
CA ARG A 32 -10.19 5.06 10.90
C ARG A 32 -8.95 4.38 11.47
N SER A 33 -8.58 3.21 10.95
CA SER A 33 -7.44 2.44 11.46
C SER A 33 -6.12 2.95 10.87
N SER A 34 -5.05 2.88 11.66
CA SER A 34 -3.69 3.21 11.20
C SER A 34 -3.27 2.22 10.11
N PRO A 35 -2.67 2.67 8.99
CA PRO A 35 -2.23 1.78 7.92
C PRO A 35 -1.22 0.77 8.44
N LEU A 36 -1.27 -0.46 7.92
CA LEU A 36 -0.34 -1.52 8.33
C LEU A 36 1.12 -1.18 8.01
N LEU A 37 1.36 -0.41 6.94
CA LEU A 37 2.71 -0.08 6.49
C LEU A 37 2.77 1.29 5.79
N LEU A 38 3.70 2.14 6.22
CA LEU A 38 4.03 3.38 5.54
C LEU A 38 5.44 3.30 4.95
N LEU A 39 5.54 3.43 3.63
CA LEU A 39 6.79 3.38 2.89
C LEU A 39 7.06 4.71 2.18
N GLU A 40 8.31 5.13 2.23
CA GLU A 40 8.83 6.20 1.40
C GLU A 40 9.71 5.60 0.30
N PHE A 41 9.42 5.95 -0.94
CA PHE A 41 10.17 5.49 -2.10
C PHE A 41 11.18 6.54 -2.52
N ALA A 42 12.41 6.10 -2.79
CA ALA A 42 13.46 6.95 -3.37
C ALA A 42 13.20 7.27 -4.85
N VAL A 43 12.14 6.71 -5.46
CA VAL A 43 11.82 6.85 -6.88
C VAL A 43 10.90 8.08 -7.09
N PRO A 44 11.14 8.92 -8.12
CA PRO A 44 10.25 10.03 -8.44
C PRO A 44 8.83 9.59 -8.80
N THR A 45 7.81 10.35 -8.37
CA THR A 45 6.39 10.08 -8.68
C THR A 45 6.13 9.91 -10.17
N ALA A 46 6.74 10.78 -10.98
CA ALA A 46 6.57 10.79 -12.43
C ALA A 46 6.99 9.46 -13.08
N TYR A 47 7.95 8.76 -12.48
CA TYR A 47 8.35 7.42 -12.93
C TYR A 47 7.21 6.42 -12.71
N LEU A 48 6.66 6.35 -11.49
CA LEU A 48 5.58 5.42 -11.16
C LEU A 48 4.29 5.72 -11.94
N ALA A 49 3.95 7.00 -12.08
CA ALA A 49 2.81 7.43 -12.88
C ALA A 49 2.95 7.00 -14.35
N ARG A 50 4.16 7.12 -14.92
CA ARG A 50 4.44 6.65 -16.28
C ARG A 50 4.33 5.13 -16.40
N GLU A 51 4.85 4.36 -15.44
CA GLU A 51 4.69 2.90 -15.46
C GLU A 51 3.20 2.49 -15.40
N MET A 52 2.40 3.19 -14.58
CA MET A 52 0.97 2.91 -14.42
C MET A 52 0.14 3.30 -15.66
N GLN A 53 0.61 4.25 -16.48
CA GLN A 53 -0.02 4.58 -17.78
C GLN A 53 0.03 3.44 -18.79
N TYR A 54 1.00 2.53 -18.67
CA TYR A 54 1.08 1.32 -19.52
C TYR A 54 0.13 0.20 -19.08
N GLY A 55 -0.72 0.45 -18.08
CA GLY A 55 -1.77 -0.46 -17.63
C GLY A 55 -1.33 -1.48 -16.58
N LEU A 56 -0.04 -1.62 -16.31
CA LEU A 56 0.47 -2.57 -15.31
C LEU A 56 1.68 -2.01 -14.57
N LEU A 57 1.56 -1.91 -13.24
CA LEU A 57 2.65 -1.57 -12.34
C LEU A 57 2.81 -2.66 -11.28
N ARG A 58 3.92 -3.40 -11.35
CA ARG A 58 4.33 -4.37 -10.33
C ARG A 58 5.49 -3.82 -9.52
N ILE A 59 5.28 -3.60 -8.23
CA ILE A 59 6.31 -3.15 -7.30
C ILE A 59 6.73 -4.36 -6.46
N ALA A 60 8.00 -4.76 -6.53
CA ALA A 60 8.56 -5.75 -5.62
C ALA A 60 9.52 -5.06 -4.64
N LEU A 61 9.36 -5.39 -3.37
CA LEU A 61 10.17 -4.92 -2.26
C LEU A 61 10.87 -6.13 -1.67
N GLU A 62 12.19 -6.18 -1.84
CA GLU A 62 13.02 -7.31 -1.43
C GLU A 62 13.93 -6.93 -0.27
N CYS A 63 14.01 -7.80 0.73
CA CYS A 63 15.02 -7.75 1.79
C CYS A 63 15.76 -9.09 1.90
N ASP A 64 17.00 -9.03 2.38
CA ASP A 64 17.88 -10.20 2.53
C ASP A 64 17.88 -10.66 3.99
N ARG A 65 17.58 -11.94 4.20
CA ARG A 65 17.52 -12.59 5.51
C ARG A 65 18.86 -12.55 6.25
N GLN A 66 20.00 -12.49 5.57
CA GLN A 66 21.32 -12.41 6.22
C GLN A 66 21.61 -11.04 6.84
N LYS A 67 21.02 -9.97 6.32
CA LYS A 67 21.25 -8.60 6.83
C LYS A 67 20.37 -8.28 8.03
N GLU A 68 19.23 -8.96 8.15
CA GLU A 68 18.32 -8.85 9.27
C GLU A 68 18.75 -9.83 10.38
N ARG A 69 19.33 -9.32 11.47
CA ARG A 69 19.80 -10.12 12.63
C ARG A 69 18.67 -10.88 13.36
N SER A 70 17.42 -10.69 12.95
CA SER A 70 16.23 -11.30 13.51
C SER A 70 15.40 -11.94 12.39
N SER A 71 15.69 -13.20 12.08
CA SER A 71 15.00 -14.00 11.07
C SER A 71 13.53 -14.34 11.41
N SER A 72 12.99 -13.80 12.50
CA SER A 72 11.64 -14.01 13.01
C SER A 72 10.75 -12.76 12.93
N CYS A 73 11.27 -11.62 12.47
CA CYS A 73 10.50 -10.40 12.42
C CYS A 73 9.51 -10.40 11.25
N SER A 74 8.31 -9.85 11.45
CA SER A 74 7.31 -9.65 10.40
C SER A 74 7.88 -8.83 9.23
N LEU A 75 7.46 -9.12 7.99
CA LEU A 75 7.83 -8.32 6.82
C LEU A 75 7.52 -6.84 7.03
N PHE A 76 6.41 -6.50 7.68
CA PHE A 76 6.04 -5.10 7.98
C PHE A 76 7.02 -4.39 8.92
N ASN A 77 7.94 -5.11 9.57
CA ASN A 77 8.95 -4.52 10.43
C ASN A 77 10.28 -4.19 9.75
N VAL A 78 10.48 -4.65 8.52
CA VAL A 78 11.71 -4.44 7.77
C VAL A 78 11.90 -2.93 7.49
N PRO A 79 13.05 -2.35 7.91
CA PRO A 79 13.27 -0.91 7.82
C PRO A 79 13.59 -0.42 6.41
N VAL A 80 14.29 -1.24 5.61
CA VAL A 80 14.78 -0.85 4.28
C VAL A 80 14.58 -2.01 3.30
N TRP A 81 14.09 -1.67 2.12
CA TRP A 81 13.78 -2.59 1.04
C TRP A 81 14.51 -2.19 -0.24
N SER A 82 15.00 -3.16 -1.00
CA SER A 82 15.34 -2.96 -2.41
C SER A 82 14.06 -2.92 -3.22
N MET A 83 13.86 -1.85 -4.00
CA MET A 83 12.64 -1.64 -4.77
C MET A 83 12.85 -1.96 -6.23
N TYR A 84 11.95 -2.75 -6.79
CA TYR A 84 11.89 -3.10 -8.19
C TYR A 84 10.53 -2.71 -8.78
N CYS A 85 10.54 -2.12 -9.96
CA CYS A 85 9.34 -1.85 -10.74
C CYS A 85 9.40 -2.68 -12.02
N ASN A 86 8.35 -3.48 -12.27
CA ASN A 86 8.24 -4.31 -13.47
C ASN A 86 9.52 -5.16 -13.74
N GLY A 87 10.10 -5.70 -12.66
CA GLY A 87 11.32 -6.54 -12.69
C GLY A 87 12.65 -5.77 -12.75
N ARG A 88 12.64 -4.43 -12.80
CA ARG A 88 13.86 -3.61 -12.83
C ARG A 88 14.13 -2.97 -11.48
N LYS A 89 15.36 -3.07 -10.98
CA LYS A 89 15.75 -2.39 -9.74
C LYS A 89 15.76 -0.87 -9.97
N VAL A 90 14.95 -0.14 -9.21
CA VAL A 90 14.77 1.31 -9.37
C VAL A 90 15.26 2.12 -8.18
N GLY A 91 15.46 1.50 -7.02
CA GLY A 91 15.98 2.18 -5.85
C GLY A 91 15.71 1.43 -4.56
N PHE A 92 15.41 2.19 -3.51
CA PHE A 92 15.07 1.69 -2.19
C PHE A 92 13.72 2.23 -1.72
N ALA A 93 13.08 1.47 -0.84
CA ALA A 93 11.95 1.93 -0.05
C ALA A 93 12.29 1.85 1.44
N ILE A 94 11.90 2.86 2.20
CA ILE A 94 12.20 2.95 3.63
C ILE A 94 10.89 2.94 4.40
N ARG A 95 10.79 2.08 5.40
CA ARG A 95 9.68 2.10 6.35
C ARG A 95 9.82 3.31 7.25
N ARG A 96 8.74 4.06 7.40
CA ARG A 96 8.69 5.22 8.29
C ARG A 96 7.61 5.10 9.35
N GLN A 97 7.84 5.76 10.47
CA GLN A 97 6.80 6.01 11.46
C GLN A 97 5.91 7.17 10.98
N MET A 98 4.63 7.11 11.33
CA MET A 98 3.67 8.15 10.98
C MET A 98 3.95 9.42 11.77
N THR A 99 3.97 10.55 11.07
CA THR A 99 4.05 11.88 11.69
C THR A 99 2.67 12.47 11.91
N VAL A 100 2.57 13.53 12.72
CA VAL A 100 1.31 14.29 12.90
C VAL A 100 0.76 14.79 11.56
N ASN A 101 1.64 15.15 10.62
CA ASN A 101 1.24 15.56 9.28
C ASN A 101 0.63 14.38 8.49
N ASP A 102 1.22 13.19 8.56
CA ASP A 102 0.69 12.00 7.88
C ASP A 102 -0.69 11.60 8.41
N VAL A 103 -0.92 11.77 9.72
CA VAL A 103 -2.24 11.59 10.33
C VAL A 103 -3.25 12.62 9.81
N GLY A 104 -2.84 13.88 9.65
CA GLY A 104 -3.69 14.93 9.07
C GLY A 104 -4.07 14.62 7.62
N VAL A 105 -3.10 14.18 6.82
CA VAL A 105 -3.30 13.73 5.43
C VAL A 105 -4.28 12.55 5.37
N LEU A 106 -4.08 11.53 6.22
CA LEU A 106 -4.99 10.39 6.29
C LEU A 106 -6.42 10.79 6.63
N LYS A 107 -6.58 11.69 7.61
CA LYS A 107 -7.90 12.22 7.97
C LYS A 107 -8.58 12.92 6.80
N MET A 108 -7.84 13.69 6.01
CA MET A 108 -8.38 14.31 4.79
C MET A 108 -8.77 13.28 3.73
N MET A 109 -8.04 12.15 3.66
CA MET A 109 -8.32 11.05 2.74
C MET A 109 -9.47 10.15 3.17
N GLN A 110 -9.98 10.24 4.40
CA GLN A 110 -11.03 9.36 4.92
C GLN A 110 -12.31 9.39 4.08
N SER A 111 -12.64 10.53 3.45
CA SER A 111 -13.80 10.66 2.57
C SER A 111 -13.62 10.05 1.17
N VAL A 112 -12.41 9.58 0.83
CA VAL A 112 -12.09 9.03 -0.49
C VAL A 112 -11.97 7.52 -0.37
N SER A 113 -12.94 6.76 -0.89
CA SER A 113 -12.91 5.30 -0.81
C SER A 113 -11.89 4.70 -1.78
N VAL A 114 -11.86 5.16 -3.03
CA VAL A 114 -10.89 4.77 -4.07
C VAL A 114 -10.63 5.99 -4.96
N GLY A 115 -9.36 6.30 -5.23
CA GLY A 115 -8.99 7.40 -6.12
C GLY A 115 -7.54 7.84 -5.96
N ALA A 116 -7.03 8.54 -6.98
CA ALA A 116 -5.77 9.27 -6.92
C ALA A 116 -6.07 10.78 -6.86
N GLY A 117 -5.29 11.52 -6.09
CA GLY A 117 -5.50 12.95 -5.94
C GLY A 117 -4.25 13.67 -5.48
N VAL A 118 -4.38 15.00 -5.41
CA VAL A 118 -3.34 15.90 -4.94
C VAL A 118 -3.87 16.59 -3.69
N LEU A 119 -3.17 16.45 -2.58
CA LEU A 119 -3.49 17.12 -1.32
C LEU A 119 -2.58 18.33 -1.15
N PRO A 120 -3.14 19.51 -0.87
CA PRO A 120 -2.34 20.66 -0.48
C PRO A 120 -1.74 20.36 0.91
N VAL A 121 -0.43 20.11 0.97
CA VAL A 121 0.26 20.08 2.25
C VAL A 121 0.47 21.53 2.67
N ALA A 122 0.17 21.83 3.93
CA ALA A 122 0.28 23.18 4.48
C ALA A 122 1.64 23.83 4.12
N PRO A 123 1.70 25.16 3.93
CA PRO A 123 2.82 25.90 3.30
C PRO A 123 4.14 25.90 4.10
N LYS A 124 4.28 25.05 5.13
CA LYS A 124 5.50 24.87 5.93
C LYS A 124 6.36 23.70 5.48
N SER A 125 5.93 22.90 4.51
CA SER A 125 6.81 21.94 3.82
C SER A 125 7.27 22.56 2.51
N GLU A 126 8.59 22.70 2.36
CA GLU A 126 9.25 23.14 1.12
C GLU A 126 9.05 22.15 -0.04
N ASP A 127 8.49 20.97 0.27
CA ASP A 127 8.09 19.92 -0.63
C ASP A 127 6.62 20.17 -1.01
N GLY A 128 6.37 20.52 -2.28
CA GLY A 128 5.07 20.91 -2.83
C GLY A 128 3.97 19.85 -2.71
N ASP A 129 2.92 20.00 -3.52
CA ASP A 129 1.68 19.22 -3.38
C ASP A 129 1.89 17.70 -3.21
N LEU A 130 1.20 17.10 -2.23
CA LEU A 130 1.30 15.66 -1.96
C LEU A 130 0.35 14.88 -2.85
N MET A 131 0.90 14.13 -3.81
CA MET A 131 0.14 13.16 -4.59
C MET A 131 -0.13 11.91 -3.75
N TYR A 132 -1.38 11.45 -3.70
CA TYR A 132 -1.80 10.25 -2.99
C TYR A 132 -2.59 9.31 -3.91
N LEU A 133 -2.54 8.01 -3.60
CA LEU A 133 -3.37 6.98 -4.18
C LEU A 133 -4.04 6.21 -3.04
N ARG A 134 -5.36 6.13 -3.07
CA ARG A 134 -6.15 5.30 -2.18
C ARG A 134 -6.87 4.25 -3.00
N ALA A 135 -6.66 2.98 -2.69
CA ALA A 135 -7.32 1.88 -3.36
C ALA A 135 -7.53 0.71 -2.40
N SER A 136 -8.54 -0.10 -2.66
CA SER A 136 -8.72 -1.37 -1.95
C SER A 136 -7.75 -2.39 -2.51
N PHE A 137 -7.14 -3.19 -1.64
CA PHE A 137 -6.20 -4.25 -2.03
C PHE A 137 -6.67 -5.61 -1.52
N GLU A 138 -6.56 -6.63 -2.37
CA GLU A 138 -6.61 -8.02 -1.95
C GLU A 138 -5.22 -8.45 -1.46
N ARG A 139 -5.14 -8.88 -0.20
CA ARG A 139 -3.91 -9.41 0.40
C ARG A 139 -3.83 -10.92 0.18
N VAL A 140 -2.72 -11.38 -0.36
CA VAL A 140 -2.39 -12.79 -0.52
C VAL A 140 -1.14 -13.10 0.29
N ILE A 141 -1.26 -14.03 1.24
CA ILE A 141 -0.15 -14.48 2.08
C ILE A 141 0.41 -15.75 1.46
N GLY A 142 1.64 -15.69 0.94
CA GLY A 142 2.33 -16.85 0.39
C GLY A 142 3.05 -17.64 1.48
N SER A 143 3.88 -16.95 2.28
CA SER A 143 4.62 -17.53 3.40
C SER A 143 4.97 -16.45 4.44
N ALA A 144 5.68 -16.81 5.50
CA ALA A 144 6.22 -15.83 6.45
C ALA A 144 7.20 -14.82 5.81
N ASP A 145 7.73 -15.16 4.64
CA ASP A 145 8.72 -14.39 3.89
C ASP A 145 8.16 -13.85 2.56
N SER A 146 6.86 -14.05 2.27
CA SER A 146 6.24 -13.59 1.02
C SER A 146 4.78 -13.17 1.23
N GLU A 147 4.48 -11.91 0.94
CA GLU A 147 3.12 -11.37 0.91
C GLU A 147 2.91 -10.48 -0.31
N SER A 148 1.71 -10.48 -0.87
CA SER A 148 1.36 -9.60 -1.99
C SER A 148 0.02 -8.89 -1.78
N PHE A 149 -0.11 -7.74 -2.44
CA PHE A 149 -1.27 -6.87 -2.39
C PHE A 149 -1.65 -6.50 -3.81
N HIS A 150 -2.86 -6.86 -4.23
CA HIS A 150 -3.35 -6.64 -5.59
C HIS A 150 -4.49 -5.63 -5.55
N MET A 151 -4.37 -4.54 -6.29
CA MET A 151 -5.39 -3.50 -6.33
C MET A 151 -6.71 -4.06 -6.87
N ILE A 152 -7.79 -3.87 -6.12
CA ILE A 152 -9.15 -4.22 -6.52
C ILE A 152 -9.72 -3.01 -7.25
N ASN A 153 -9.93 -3.18 -8.56
CA ASN A 153 -10.54 -2.14 -9.38
C ASN A 153 -12.04 -2.05 -9.12
N PRO A 154 -12.61 -0.85 -8.91
CA PRO A 154 -14.06 -0.68 -8.88
C PRO A 154 -14.65 -1.04 -10.24
N VAL A 155 -15.85 -1.62 -10.22
CA VAL A 155 -16.53 -2.16 -11.41
C VAL A 155 -16.65 -1.07 -12.48
N GLY A 156 -16.01 -1.28 -13.64
CA GLY A 156 -15.98 -0.31 -14.75
C GLY A 156 -14.62 0.35 -15.01
N SER A 157 -13.62 0.16 -14.14
CA SER A 157 -12.24 0.61 -14.41
C SER A 157 -11.47 -0.44 -15.21
N SER A 158 -11.43 -0.31 -16.54
CA SER A 158 -10.78 -1.27 -17.44
C SER A 158 -9.32 -0.87 -17.72
N GLY A 159 -8.36 -1.54 -17.07
CA GLY A 159 -7.01 -1.70 -17.61
C GLY A 159 -5.83 -1.23 -16.75
N GLN A 160 -6.02 -0.70 -15.54
CA GLN A 160 -4.91 -0.37 -14.64
C GLN A 160 -4.76 -1.42 -13.54
N GLU A 161 -3.63 -2.11 -13.52
CA GLU A 161 -3.29 -3.10 -12.51
C GLU A 161 -2.11 -2.62 -11.68
N LEU A 162 -2.29 -2.57 -10.37
CA LEU A 162 -1.21 -2.30 -9.41
C LEU A 162 -1.08 -3.51 -8.49
N SER A 163 0.13 -4.05 -8.40
CA SER A 163 0.46 -5.12 -7.45
C SER A 163 1.73 -4.79 -6.70
N ILE A 164 1.74 -5.07 -5.40
CA ILE A 164 2.87 -4.83 -4.50
C ILE A 164 3.25 -6.16 -3.87
N PHE A 165 4.52 -6.54 -3.95
CA PHE A 165 5.06 -7.78 -3.42
C PHE A 165 6.10 -7.45 -2.34
N LEU A 166 5.96 -8.05 -1.16
CA LEU A 166 6.93 -8.04 -0.09
C LEU A 166 7.61 -9.40 -0.05
N LEU A 167 8.91 -9.42 -0.29
CA LEU A 167 9.69 -10.65 -0.41
C LEU A 167 10.91 -10.59 0.51
N ARG A 168 11.16 -11.67 1.23
CA ARG A 168 12.40 -11.89 1.97
C ARG A 168 13.10 -13.13 1.39
N SER A 169 14.31 -12.92 0.87
CA SER A 169 15.19 -13.96 0.33
C SER A 169 16.25 -14.38 1.34
#